data_AF-A0A7Y2ZBV4-F1
#
_entry.id   AF-A0A7Y2ZBV4-F1
#
_cell.length_a   1.000
_cell.length_b   1.000
_cell.length_c   1.000
_cell.angle_alpha   90.00
_cell.angle_beta   90.00
_cell.angle_gamma   90.00
#
_symmetry.space_group_name_H-M   'P 1'
#
loop_
_entity.id
_entity.type
_entity.pdbx_description
1 polymer ?
#
loop_
_entity_poly.entity_id
_entity_poly.type
_entity_poly.pdbx_seq_one_letter_code
_entity_poly.pdbx_strand_id
1 'polypeptide(L)'
;MHSQIVRRIAMFFCPFLLLGLVSNGRATAEGTDFTLTVVNTHQTMSCGELRLESGCFLCKRGDITYRYKADAIEKVTYKGEAIYPYDIPVELTEADLYEKDCDYLVKTLKSPLILENNPDIFILVGTMYEKGICTRRNIQQAYTYYRKAGKPGKKKYADLRRKSG
;
A
#
# COMPACT_ATOMS: atom_id res chain seq x y z
N MET A 1 34.81 -1.80 45.75
CA MET A 1 33.99 -0.74 45.12
C MET A 1 32.72 -1.40 44.58
N HIS A 2 31.58 -0.98 45.16
CA HIS A 2 30.19 -1.05 44.68
C HIS A 2 29.73 -2.38 44.02
N SER A 3 29.08 -3.30 44.74
CA SER A 3 27.68 -3.25 45.23
C SER A 3 26.69 -3.11 44.05
N GLN A 4 25.71 -3.99 43.81
CA GLN A 4 24.70 -4.46 44.75
C GLN A 4 24.09 -5.82 44.30
N ILE A 5 24.05 -6.76 45.24
CA ILE A 5 22.85 -7.51 45.69
C ILE A 5 22.02 -8.24 44.63
N VAL A 6 22.30 -9.54 44.46
CA VAL A 6 21.34 -10.55 43.98
C VAL A 6 20.62 -11.12 45.21
N ARG A 7 19.35 -10.74 45.42
CA ARG A 7 18.49 -11.37 46.44
C ARG A 7 17.77 -12.58 45.84
N ARG A 8 18.11 -13.77 46.34
CA ARG A 8 17.34 -15.02 46.23
C ARG A 8 16.30 -15.08 47.35
N ILE A 9 15.02 -15.20 47.00
CA ILE A 9 13.89 -15.66 47.85
C ILE A 9 12.84 -16.20 46.86
N ALA A 10 12.17 -17.34 46.98
CA ALA A 10 12.31 -18.56 47.78
C ALA A 10 11.64 -19.68 46.94
N MET A 11 12.03 -20.92 47.16
CA MET A 11 11.31 -22.10 46.67
C MET A 11 9.86 -22.06 47.15
N PHE A 12 8.91 -22.21 46.22
CA PHE A 12 7.65 -22.88 46.52
C PHE A 12 7.50 -24.07 45.58
N PHE A 13 7.64 -25.25 46.19
CA PHE A 13 7.30 -26.55 45.66
C PHE A 13 5.79 -26.53 45.32
N CYS A 14 5.42 -26.74 44.06
CA CYS A 14 4.06 -27.16 43.72
C CYS A 14 4.12 -27.99 42.43
N PRO A 15 3.97 -29.33 42.52
CA PRO A 15 3.99 -30.20 41.35
C PRO A 15 2.57 -30.28 40.79
N PHE A 16 2.28 -29.54 39.72
CA PHE A 16 1.15 -29.87 38.84
C PHE A 16 1.64 -29.86 37.39
N LEU A 17 1.97 -31.07 36.95
CA LEU A 17 2.14 -31.46 35.56
C LEU A 17 0.78 -31.35 34.84
N LEU A 18 0.83 -30.98 33.56
CA LEU A 18 -0.25 -30.81 32.57
C LEU A 18 -0.82 -29.38 32.42
N LEU A 19 0.04 -28.46 31.96
CA LEU A 19 -0.37 -27.39 31.05
C LEU A 19 -0.40 -27.95 29.62
N GLY A 20 -1.60 -28.14 29.07
CA GLY A 20 -1.85 -28.35 27.65
C GLY A 20 -2.53 -27.13 27.04
N LEU A 21 -1.75 -26.07 26.84
CA LEU A 21 -1.99 -24.94 25.92
C LEU A 21 -3.38 -24.28 25.95
N VAL A 22 -3.52 -23.34 26.89
CA VAL A 22 -4.42 -22.19 26.74
C VAL A 22 -4.10 -21.48 25.43
N SER A 23 -5.15 -21.31 24.63
CA SER A 23 -5.21 -20.50 23.42
C SER A 23 -4.56 -19.12 23.61
N ASN A 24 -3.34 -18.95 23.09
CA ASN A 24 -2.78 -17.64 22.78
C ASN A 24 -2.72 -17.48 21.26
N GLY A 25 -3.91 -17.45 20.65
CA GLY A 25 -4.08 -16.88 19.32
C GLY A 25 -4.01 -15.36 19.42
N ARG A 26 -2.80 -14.79 19.30
CA ARG A 26 -2.58 -13.44 18.75
C ARG A 26 -1.09 -13.13 18.59
N ALA A 27 -0.60 -13.36 17.38
CA ALA A 27 0.36 -12.46 16.77
C ALA A 27 -0.36 -11.84 15.57
N THR A 28 -0.76 -10.58 15.73
CA THR A 28 -1.33 -9.74 14.69
C THR A 28 -0.25 -9.43 13.66
N ALA A 29 -0.46 -9.84 12.42
CA ALA A 29 0.07 -9.15 11.25
C ALA A 29 -1.14 -8.64 10.45
N GLU A 30 -1.68 -7.50 10.88
CA GLU A 30 -2.39 -6.61 9.94
C GLU A 30 -1.34 -6.17 8.91
N GLY A 31 -1.43 -6.62 7.66
CA GLY A 31 -0.39 -6.30 6.68
C GLY A 31 -0.68 -6.82 5.27
N THR A 32 -1.71 -6.23 4.65
CA THR A 32 -1.96 -6.14 3.20
C THR A 32 -1.62 -7.37 2.33
N ASP A 33 -2.65 -8.15 1.98
CA ASP A 33 -2.55 -9.32 1.10
C ASP A 33 -2.31 -8.94 -0.37
N PHE A 34 -1.05 -8.71 -0.74
CA PHE A 34 -0.64 -8.71 -2.14
C PHE A 34 -0.32 -10.15 -2.56
N THR A 35 -0.79 -10.58 -3.72
CA THR A 35 -0.43 -11.88 -4.32
C THR A 35 0.11 -11.67 -5.72
N LEU A 36 1.32 -12.10 -5.98
CA LEU A 36 1.95 -12.08 -7.30
C LEU A 36 1.69 -13.41 -8.01
N THR A 37 1.20 -13.39 -9.23
CA THR A 37 1.10 -14.56 -10.11
C THR A 37 2.21 -14.47 -11.15
N VAL A 38 3.05 -15.50 -11.22
CA VAL A 38 4.18 -15.54 -12.16
C VAL A 38 3.72 -16.03 -13.53
N VAL A 39 4.20 -15.38 -14.59
CA VAL A 39 3.90 -15.72 -15.98
C VAL A 39 4.30 -17.17 -16.28
N ASN A 40 3.49 -17.87 -17.07
CA ASN A 40 3.69 -19.26 -17.54
C ASN A 40 3.67 -20.34 -16.47
N THR A 41 3.95 -20.05 -15.19
CA THR A 41 3.93 -21.04 -14.12
C THR A 41 2.65 -21.01 -13.30
N HIS A 42 1.90 -19.90 -13.37
CA HIS A 42 0.74 -19.59 -12.50
C HIS A 42 1.03 -19.75 -11.01
N GLN A 43 2.31 -19.75 -10.62
CA GLN A 43 2.70 -19.83 -9.24
C GLN A 43 2.32 -18.51 -8.55
N THR A 44 1.61 -18.64 -7.43
CA THR A 44 1.17 -17.48 -6.64
C THR A 44 2.06 -17.28 -5.42
N MET A 45 2.46 -16.03 -5.16
CA MET A 45 3.31 -15.66 -4.04
C MET A 45 2.68 -14.54 -3.23
N SER A 46 2.49 -14.75 -1.92
CA SER A 46 1.94 -13.73 -1.03
C SER A 46 3.04 -12.78 -0.54
N CYS A 47 2.76 -11.49 -0.55
CA CYS A 47 3.62 -10.39 -0.10
C CYS A 47 2.86 -9.56 0.93
N GLY A 48 3.49 -9.25 2.05
CA GLY A 48 2.92 -8.33 3.04
C GLY A 48 3.05 -6.87 2.62
N GLU A 49 4.12 -6.53 1.91
CA GLU A 49 4.30 -5.22 1.27
C GLU A 49 4.82 -5.44 -0.15
N LEU A 50 4.36 -4.61 -1.09
CA LEU A 50 4.75 -4.68 -2.48
C LEU A 50 5.10 -3.29 -2.99
N ARG A 51 6.30 -3.14 -3.55
CA ARG A 51 6.76 -1.91 -4.21
C ARG A 51 7.20 -2.21 -5.63
N LEU A 52 7.08 -1.23 -6.52
CA LEU A 52 7.63 -1.30 -7.87
C LEU A 52 8.83 -0.35 -7.94
N GLU A 53 9.99 -0.86 -8.31
CA GLU A 53 11.22 -0.07 -8.50
C GLU A 53 11.90 -0.50 -9.79
N SER A 54 12.15 0.45 -10.71
CA SER A 54 12.95 0.23 -11.93
C SER A 54 12.58 -1.05 -12.70
N GLY A 55 11.28 -1.30 -12.88
CA GLY A 55 10.77 -2.49 -13.58
C GLY A 55 10.87 -3.80 -12.78
N CYS A 56 11.01 -3.73 -11.45
CA CYS A 56 11.00 -4.89 -10.55
C CYS A 56 9.99 -4.72 -9.41
N PHE A 57 9.24 -5.77 -9.12
CA PHE A 57 8.46 -5.88 -7.90
C PHE A 57 9.33 -6.30 -6.72
N LEU A 58 9.35 -5.47 -5.68
CA LEU A 58 9.94 -5.76 -4.38
C LEU A 58 8.84 -6.24 -3.44
N CYS A 59 8.82 -7.53 -3.19
CA CYS A 59 7.86 -8.22 -2.35
C CYS A 59 8.48 -8.48 -0.97
N LYS A 60 7.96 -7.85 0.08
CA LYS A 60 8.43 -8.06 1.44
C LYS A 60 7.61 -9.14 2.13
N ARG A 61 8.28 -10.11 2.76
CA ARG A 61 7.67 -11.16 3.59
C ARG A 61 8.48 -11.27 4.89
N GLY A 62 7.91 -10.77 5.99
CA GLY A 62 8.65 -10.58 7.24
C GLY A 62 9.82 -9.62 7.02
N ASP A 63 11.03 -10.05 7.37
CA ASP A 63 12.26 -9.27 7.22
C ASP A 63 12.97 -9.47 5.87
N ILE A 64 12.42 -10.31 4.99
CA ILE A 64 13.03 -10.66 3.71
C ILE A 64 12.32 -9.91 2.58
N THR A 65 13.11 -9.29 1.70
CA THR A 65 12.62 -8.65 0.47
C THR A 65 13.03 -9.46 -0.75
N TYR A 66 12.05 -9.97 -1.48
CA TYR A 66 12.21 -10.69 -2.74
C TYR A 66 12.08 -9.72 -3.91
N ARG A 67 12.91 -9.90 -4.94
CA ARG A 67 12.87 -9.10 -6.17
C ARG A 67 12.38 -9.97 -7.32
N TYR A 68 11.31 -9.53 -7.96
CA TYR A 68 10.77 -10.12 -9.18
C TYR A 68 10.86 -9.12 -10.30
N LYS A 69 11.27 -9.54 -11.51
CA LYS A 69 11.15 -8.66 -12.67
C LYS A 69 9.67 -8.46 -12.99
N ALA A 70 9.28 -7.24 -13.36
CA ALA A 70 7.89 -6.92 -13.65
C ALA A 70 7.36 -7.70 -14.87
N ASP A 71 8.21 -7.93 -15.86
CA ASP A 71 7.89 -8.74 -17.06
C ASP A 71 7.60 -10.21 -16.75
N ALA A 72 8.04 -10.71 -15.59
CA ALA A 72 7.80 -12.07 -15.13
C ALA A 72 6.55 -12.22 -14.26
N ILE A 73 5.84 -11.13 -13.93
CA ILE A 73 4.61 -11.16 -13.13
C ILE A 73 3.40 -10.96 -14.05
N GLU A 74 2.53 -11.95 -14.11
CA GLU A 74 1.30 -11.93 -14.91
C GLU A 74 0.25 -11.03 -14.28
N LYS A 75 0.09 -11.12 -12.96
CA LYS A 75 -1.02 -10.51 -12.23
C LYS A 75 -0.62 -10.25 -10.79
N VAL A 76 -0.97 -9.09 -10.29
CA VAL A 76 -0.92 -8.76 -8.86
C VAL A 76 -2.34 -8.75 -8.34
N THR A 77 -2.64 -9.45 -7.26
CA THR A 77 -3.93 -9.37 -6.60
C THR A 77 -3.77 -8.62 -5.29
N TYR A 78 -4.54 -7.57 -5.06
CA TYR A 78 -4.58 -6.83 -3.80
C TYR A 78 -5.98 -6.92 -3.21
N LYS A 79 -6.11 -7.50 -2.00
CA LYS A 79 -7.41 -7.69 -1.34
C LYS A 79 -8.48 -8.38 -2.22
N GLY A 80 -8.05 -9.30 -3.08
CA GLY A 80 -8.93 -10.03 -4.01
C GLY A 80 -9.16 -9.36 -5.37
N GLU A 81 -8.72 -8.11 -5.56
CA GLU A 81 -8.82 -7.42 -6.85
C GLU A 81 -7.57 -7.62 -7.69
N ALA A 82 -7.75 -8.03 -8.95
CA ALA A 82 -6.66 -8.24 -9.90
C ALA A 82 -6.19 -6.92 -10.53
N ILE A 83 -4.88 -6.68 -10.45
CA ILE A 83 -4.12 -5.57 -11.00
C ILE A 83 -3.10 -6.17 -11.97
N TYR A 84 -3.14 -5.77 -13.23
CA TYR A 84 -2.20 -6.29 -14.23
C TYR A 84 -0.99 -5.34 -14.33
N PRO A 85 0.22 -5.81 -14.00
CA PRO A 85 1.38 -4.96 -13.88
C PRO A 85 1.96 -4.46 -15.22
N TYR A 86 1.52 -5.01 -16.34
CA TYR A 86 1.90 -4.56 -17.70
C TYR A 86 1.34 -3.18 -18.08
N ASP A 87 0.48 -2.61 -17.23
CA ASP A 87 -0.03 -1.24 -17.37
C ASP A 87 0.88 -0.19 -16.70
N ILE A 88 2.21 -0.39 -16.54
CA ILE A 88 3.08 0.63 -15.93
C ILE A 88 4.37 0.78 -16.75
N PRO A 89 4.62 1.94 -17.39
CA PRO A 89 4.20 3.29 -16.98
C PRO A 89 2.94 3.83 -17.67
N VAL A 90 1.97 4.27 -16.87
CA VAL A 90 0.82 5.05 -17.32
C VAL A 90 1.18 6.54 -17.31
N GLU A 91 1.33 7.12 -18.51
CA GLU A 91 1.39 8.56 -18.68
C GLU A 91 -0.06 9.09 -18.80
N LEU A 92 -0.57 9.68 -17.72
CA LEU A 92 -1.86 10.36 -17.71
C LEU A 92 -1.67 11.84 -17.43
N THR A 93 -2.48 12.64 -18.08
CA THR A 93 -2.55 14.08 -17.92
C THR A 93 -3.89 14.48 -17.31
N GLU A 94 -4.06 15.77 -16.96
CA GLU A 94 -5.36 16.27 -16.50
C GLU A 94 -6.43 16.18 -17.60
N ALA A 95 -6.06 16.20 -18.88
CA ALA A 95 -6.99 16.07 -20.01
C ALA A 95 -7.65 14.69 -20.05
N ASP A 96 -6.87 13.64 -19.77
CA ASP A 96 -7.36 12.26 -19.76
C ASP A 96 -8.49 12.03 -18.75
N LEU A 97 -8.58 12.85 -17.70
CA LEU A 97 -9.67 12.77 -16.72
C LEU A 97 -11.06 13.03 -17.34
N TYR A 98 -11.12 13.69 -18.49
CA TYR A 98 -12.38 14.01 -19.18
C TYR A 98 -12.57 13.20 -20.46
N GLU A 99 -11.50 12.63 -21.00
CA GLU A 99 -11.54 11.86 -22.24
C GLU A 99 -11.73 10.36 -21.99
N LYS A 100 -11.17 9.85 -20.88
CA LYS A 100 -11.21 8.43 -20.55
C LYS A 100 -12.45 8.07 -19.73
N ASP A 101 -12.84 6.82 -19.85
CA ASP A 101 -13.97 6.27 -19.10
C ASP A 101 -13.70 6.23 -17.58
N CYS A 102 -14.76 6.41 -16.79
CA CYS A 102 -14.67 6.44 -15.35
C CYS A 102 -14.21 5.12 -14.72
N ASP A 103 -14.61 3.98 -15.28
CA ASP A 103 -14.17 2.68 -14.78
C ASP A 103 -12.67 2.51 -15.00
N TYR A 104 -12.18 2.92 -16.18
CA TYR A 104 -10.75 2.94 -16.48
C TYR A 104 -9.99 3.86 -15.50
N LEU A 105 -10.43 5.10 -15.34
CA LEU A 105 -9.75 6.07 -14.48
C LEU A 105 -9.73 5.65 -13.01
N VAL A 106 -10.86 5.16 -12.49
CA VAL A 106 -10.94 4.71 -11.10
C VAL A 106 -10.07 3.47 -10.87
N LYS A 107 -10.13 2.49 -11.77
CA LYS A 107 -9.31 1.28 -11.69
C LYS A 107 -7.80 1.61 -11.73
N THR A 108 -7.41 2.47 -12.66
CA THR A 108 -6.00 2.79 -12.89
C THR A 108 -5.46 3.74 -11.82
N LEU A 109 -6.09 4.90 -11.60
CA LEU A 109 -5.56 5.95 -10.72
C LEU A 109 -5.69 5.61 -9.23
N LYS A 110 -6.61 4.74 -8.81
CA LYS A 110 -6.71 4.29 -7.42
C LYS A 110 -5.94 2.99 -7.14
N SER A 111 -5.27 2.43 -8.14
CA SER A 111 -4.41 1.25 -7.95
C SER A 111 -3.26 1.59 -7.01
N PRO A 112 -3.01 0.80 -5.94
CA PRO A 112 -1.94 1.07 -4.99
C PRO A 112 -0.56 1.02 -5.65
N LEU A 113 -0.37 0.19 -6.67
CA LEU A 113 0.90 0.09 -7.40
C LEU A 113 1.27 1.39 -8.12
N ILE A 114 0.26 2.07 -8.68
CA ILE A 114 0.45 3.32 -9.41
C ILE A 114 0.75 4.46 -8.45
N LEU A 115 0.00 4.54 -7.34
CA LEU A 115 0.11 5.59 -6.33
C LEU A 115 1.50 5.62 -5.67
N GLU A 116 2.08 4.46 -5.38
CA GLU A 116 3.40 4.39 -4.71
C GLU A 116 4.57 4.72 -5.65
N ASN A 117 4.40 4.63 -6.97
CA ASN A 117 5.49 4.76 -7.94
C ASN A 117 5.50 6.10 -8.69
N ASN A 118 4.36 6.79 -8.83
CA ASN A 118 4.31 8.07 -9.54
C ASN A 118 3.58 9.16 -8.71
N PRO A 119 4.32 10.12 -8.11
CA PRO A 119 3.73 11.15 -7.26
C PRO A 119 2.80 12.12 -8.02
N ASP A 120 2.94 12.24 -9.34
CA ASP A 120 2.06 13.09 -10.16
C ASP A 120 0.65 12.52 -10.26
N ILE A 121 0.50 11.20 -10.09
CA ILE A 121 -0.82 10.54 -10.06
C ILE A 121 -1.62 11.01 -8.85
N PHE A 122 -0.98 11.31 -7.72
CA PHE A 122 -1.68 11.89 -6.57
C PHE A 122 -2.33 13.24 -6.90
N ILE A 123 -1.78 14.01 -7.85
CA ILE A 123 -2.40 15.25 -8.32
C ILE A 123 -3.66 14.97 -9.14
N LEU A 124 -3.63 13.94 -9.99
CA LEU A 124 -4.79 13.52 -10.77
C LEU A 124 -5.91 13.02 -9.86
N VAL A 125 -5.61 12.16 -8.89
CA VAL A 125 -6.59 11.69 -7.90
C VAL A 125 -7.14 12.84 -7.06
N GLY A 126 -6.28 13.77 -6.64
CA GLY A 126 -6.72 14.99 -5.96
C GLY A 126 -7.69 15.80 -6.81
N THR A 127 -7.41 15.93 -8.10
CA THR A 127 -8.26 16.65 -9.07
C THR A 127 -9.60 15.95 -9.28
N MET A 128 -9.62 14.61 -9.35
CA MET A 128 -10.86 13.83 -9.41
C MET A 128 -11.78 14.15 -8.23
N TYR A 129 -11.25 14.14 -7.01
CA TYR A 129 -12.03 14.48 -5.82
C TYR A 129 -12.40 15.97 -5.73
N GLU A 130 -11.51 16.88 -6.13
CA GLU A 130 -11.79 18.32 -6.16
C GLU A 130 -12.98 18.63 -7.07
N LYS A 131 -12.97 18.05 -8.27
CA LYS A 131 -13.95 18.35 -9.32
C LYS A 131 -15.17 17.41 -9.31
N GLY A 132 -15.09 16.28 -8.59
CA GLY A 132 -16.13 15.26 -8.62
C GLY A 132 -16.15 14.46 -9.94
N ILE A 133 -14.98 14.28 -10.56
CA ILE A 133 -14.84 13.51 -11.80
C ILE A 133 -14.75 12.03 -11.44
N CYS A 134 -15.70 11.23 -11.92
CA CYS A 134 -15.79 9.79 -11.66
C CYS A 134 -15.82 9.42 -10.16
N THR A 135 -16.14 10.39 -9.32
CA THR A 135 -16.23 10.27 -7.86
C THR A 135 -17.15 11.36 -7.33
N ARG A 136 -17.65 11.22 -6.11
CA ARG A 136 -18.34 12.33 -5.45
C ARG A 136 -17.33 13.42 -5.09
N ARG A 137 -17.67 14.69 -5.39
CA ARG A 137 -16.83 15.84 -5.01
C ARG A 137 -16.53 15.81 -3.51
N ASN A 138 -15.25 15.85 -3.16
CA ASN A 138 -14.76 15.78 -1.79
C ASN A 138 -13.46 16.57 -1.63
N ILE A 139 -13.60 17.81 -1.16
CA ILE A 139 -12.47 18.74 -1.00
C ILE A 139 -11.45 18.23 0.03
N GLN A 140 -11.91 17.57 1.10
CA GLN A 140 -11.01 17.06 2.13
C GLN A 140 -10.12 15.93 1.59
N GLN A 141 -10.67 15.04 0.76
CA GLN A 141 -9.87 14.02 0.09
C GLN A 141 -8.91 14.63 -0.93
N ALA A 142 -9.34 15.64 -1.69
CA ALA A 142 -8.45 16.37 -2.61
C ALA A 142 -7.22 16.92 -1.88
N TYR A 143 -7.42 17.55 -0.71
CA TYR A 143 -6.32 18.02 0.14
C TYR A 143 -5.36 16.91 0.57
N THR A 144 -5.90 15.77 1.00
CA THR A 144 -5.07 14.60 1.39
C THR A 144 -4.17 14.16 0.24
N TYR A 145 -4.73 14.01 -0.96
CA TYR A 145 -3.97 13.57 -2.14
C TYR A 145 -2.96 14.61 -2.62
N TYR A 146 -3.32 15.90 -2.65
CA TYR A 146 -2.36 16.97 -2.98
C TYR A 146 -1.19 17.05 -1.98
N ARG A 147 -1.42 16.72 -0.70
CA ARG A 147 -0.32 16.63 0.26
C ARG A 147 0.59 15.43 -0.03
N LYS A 148 0.03 14.27 -0.41
CA LYS A 148 0.80 13.07 -0.79
C LYS A 148 1.68 13.29 -2.02
N ALA A 149 1.22 14.11 -2.97
CA ALA A 149 2.00 14.52 -4.14
C ALA A 149 3.26 15.37 -3.81
N GLY A 150 3.47 15.78 -2.56
CA GLY A 150 4.67 16.51 -2.16
C GLY A 150 4.77 17.91 -2.78
N LYS A 151 5.98 18.31 -3.23
CA LYS A 151 6.24 19.65 -3.79
C LYS A 151 5.27 20.05 -4.92
N PRO A 152 5.05 19.24 -5.98
CA PRO A 152 4.15 19.64 -7.07
C PRO A 152 2.69 19.78 -6.60
N GLY A 153 2.26 18.95 -5.63
CA GLY A 153 0.93 19.05 -5.02
C GLY A 153 0.70 20.27 -4.14
N LYS A 154 1.75 20.89 -3.55
CA LYS A 154 1.61 22.09 -2.71
C LYS A 154 0.95 23.26 -3.45
N LYS A 155 1.26 23.43 -4.75
CA LYS A 155 0.65 24.47 -5.57
C LYS A 155 -0.85 24.24 -5.71
N LYS A 156 -1.25 23.04 -6.13
CA LYS A 156 -2.68 22.65 -6.25
C LYS A 156 -3.43 22.77 -4.92
N TYR A 157 -2.81 22.36 -3.82
CA TYR A 157 -3.36 22.54 -2.46
C TYR A 157 -3.63 24.02 -2.13
N ALA A 158 -2.66 24.90 -2.36
CA ALA A 158 -2.78 26.32 -2.07
C ALA A 158 -3.84 26.99 -2.95
N ASP A 159 -3.89 26.62 -4.23
CA ASP A 159 -4.88 27.13 -5.18
C ASP A 159 -6.29 26.72 -4.79
N LEU A 160 -6.50 25.47 -4.37
CA LEU A 160 -7.78 24.98 -3.90
C LEU A 160 -8.23 25.72 -2.62
N ARG A 161 -7.32 25.91 -1.67
CA ARG A 161 -7.61 26.62 -0.41
C ARG A 161 -8.11 28.04 -0.65
N ARG A 162 -7.55 28.75 -1.64
CA ARG A 162 -7.99 30.10 -2.03
C ARG A 162 -9.38 30.13 -2.69
N LYS A 163 -9.79 29.05 -3.35
CA LYS A 163 -11.09 28.97 -4.02
C LYS A 163 -12.22 28.52 -3.09
N SER A 164 -11.89 27.82 -2.01
CA SER A 164 -12.86 27.20 -1.10
C SER A 164 -13.08 27.95 0.22
N GLY A 165 -12.26 28.98 0.50
CA GLY A 165 -12.41 29.86 1.66
C GLY A 165 -13.01 31.19 1.23
#